data_AF-A0ABD4KCU4-F1
#
_entry.id   AF-A0ABD4KCU4-F1
#
_cell.length_a   1.000
_cell.length_b   1.000
_cell.length_c   1.000
_cell.angle_alpha   90.00
_cell.angle_beta   90.00
_cell.angle_gamma   90.00
#
_symmetry.space_group_name_H-M   'P 1'
#
loop_
_entity.id
_entity.type
_entity.pdbx_description
1 polymer ?
#
loop_
_entity_poly.entity_id
_entity_poly.type
_entity_poly.pdbx_seq_one_letter_code
_entity_poly.pdbx_strand_id
1 'polypeptide(L)'
;MSIPQVVSFSGGRTSAYLIHLMEQRRLSGEEVHYIYMDTGAEHKGTYEFIKKLAREWSINLICLRVKVNPELGKANSYSVVPLDDIGPDLQPWKDVCEKYGTPYVHGAFCTRTMKMEVFERFCRDTFGQYHTWIGIRADEQRRLKPRDGVSYLADISDFEKQDILDWWKDQPFDLGIPEHLGNCVFCIKKGINKVALAARDEPELAAEFWNLITAPSVRVVERRQQENKIMYRGNNSLESVIAIFSDSSREDIAATIKGGGGYDPNSCTESCEALTCELDDNPEQEIEEPKEEESQVSIRTGYGGSHTPAEQRDLWRTPPALFASLDAEFCFQLDAAAAPHNALCRRFITAEQNTLETSWADYLNVPGYVWLNPPYSDIMPFVKKAAAESINQIGAVMLVPADTSVGWFKEAIESASEVRFITAGRLAFINPVTGKSVSGNNKGSMLIIWRPYPRTHCHFATVDRDELIAFGAKLLARREAA
;
A
#
# COMPACT_ATOMS: atom_id res chain seq x y z
N MET A 1 0.00 -3.82 -42.81
CA MET A 1 1.04 -3.03 -42.12
C MET A 1 1.15 -3.59 -40.71
N SER A 2 2.35 -3.82 -40.21
CA SER A 2 2.56 -4.20 -38.81
C SER A 2 2.02 -3.10 -37.90
N ILE A 3 1.43 -3.46 -36.77
CA ILE A 3 0.97 -2.50 -35.78
C ILE A 3 2.22 -1.78 -35.22
N PRO A 4 2.25 -0.44 -35.13
CA PRO A 4 3.37 0.31 -34.54
C PRO A 4 3.64 -0.14 -33.10
N GLN A 5 4.91 -0.37 -32.77
CA GLN A 5 5.37 -0.72 -31.44
C GLN A 5 5.78 0.55 -30.70
N VAL A 6 5.11 0.88 -29.61
CA VAL A 6 5.32 2.14 -28.86
C VAL A 6 5.89 1.84 -27.49
N VAL A 7 7.13 2.26 -27.24
CA VAL A 7 7.82 2.06 -25.97
C VAL A 7 7.52 3.24 -25.04
N SER A 8 6.99 2.94 -23.86
CA SER A 8 6.86 3.91 -22.77
C SER A 8 8.20 3.99 -22.03
N PHE A 9 8.91 5.10 -22.22
CA PHE A 9 10.19 5.35 -21.58
C PHE A 9 10.03 6.15 -20.30
N SER A 10 10.59 5.64 -19.21
CA SER A 10 10.39 6.18 -17.87
C SER A 10 11.56 7.01 -17.35
N GLY A 11 12.63 7.16 -18.15
CA GLY A 11 13.91 7.75 -17.74
C GLY A 11 14.77 6.86 -16.83
N GLY A 12 14.40 5.60 -16.61
CA GLY A 12 15.12 4.67 -15.72
C GLY A 12 15.99 3.67 -16.48
N ARG A 13 16.97 3.07 -15.78
CA ARG A 13 17.90 2.04 -16.32
C ARG A 13 17.18 0.89 -17.04
N THR A 14 16.11 0.37 -16.43
CA THR A 14 15.33 -0.75 -16.99
C THR A 14 14.60 -0.34 -18.27
N SER A 15 13.89 0.78 -18.25
CA SER A 15 13.18 1.30 -19.44
C SER A 15 14.14 1.68 -20.58
N ALA A 16 15.36 2.11 -20.25
CA ALA A 16 16.41 2.38 -21.22
C ALA A 16 16.98 1.09 -21.83
N TYR A 17 17.14 0.02 -21.04
CA TYR A 17 17.50 -1.28 -21.58
C TYR A 17 16.43 -1.83 -22.54
N LEU A 18 15.14 -1.61 -22.23
CA LEU A 18 14.06 -1.92 -23.16
C LEU A 18 14.19 -1.14 -24.48
N ILE A 19 14.53 0.15 -24.44
CA ILE A 19 14.82 0.92 -25.67
C ILE A 19 15.95 0.26 -26.45
N HIS A 20 17.04 -0.15 -25.80
CA HIS A 20 18.17 -0.79 -26.47
C HIS A 20 17.73 -2.03 -27.27
N LEU A 21 16.90 -2.90 -26.67
CA LEU A 21 16.37 -4.09 -27.34
C LEU A 21 15.39 -3.73 -28.48
N MET A 22 14.51 -2.78 -28.25
CA MET A 22 13.51 -2.35 -29.23
C MET A 22 14.14 -1.60 -30.41
N GLU A 23 15.29 -0.95 -30.21
CA GLU A 23 16.05 -0.33 -31.30
C GLU A 23 16.68 -1.37 -32.22
N GLN A 24 17.12 -2.52 -31.71
CA GLN A 24 17.55 -3.63 -32.57
C GLN A 24 16.41 -4.11 -33.46
N ARG A 25 15.17 -4.16 -32.94
CA ARG A 25 13.98 -4.50 -33.73
C ARG A 25 13.67 -3.44 -34.77
N ARG A 26 13.78 -2.16 -34.42
CA ARG A 26 13.62 -1.04 -35.35
C ARG A 26 14.60 -1.13 -36.52
N LEU A 27 15.87 -1.39 -36.23
CA LEU A 27 16.93 -1.59 -37.22
C LEU A 27 16.69 -2.83 -38.10
N SER A 28 15.99 -3.84 -37.57
CA SER A 28 15.57 -5.02 -38.33
C SER A 28 14.34 -4.80 -39.23
N GLY A 29 13.73 -3.62 -39.18
CA GLY A 29 12.61 -3.20 -40.04
C GLY A 29 11.25 -3.09 -39.36
N GLU A 30 11.17 -3.29 -38.03
CA GLU A 30 9.93 -3.03 -37.29
C GLU A 30 9.68 -1.52 -37.12
N GLU A 31 8.42 -1.11 -37.14
CA GLU A 31 8.05 0.27 -36.83
C GLU A 31 7.99 0.47 -35.31
N VAL A 32 9.01 1.10 -34.74
CA VAL A 32 9.15 1.33 -33.29
C VAL A 32 9.25 2.82 -32.99
N HIS A 33 8.47 3.29 -32.01
CA HIS A 33 8.44 4.67 -31.52
C HIS A 33 8.73 4.72 -30.02
N TYR A 34 9.44 5.76 -29.56
CA TYR A 34 9.84 5.92 -28.16
C TYR A 34 9.19 7.18 -27.59
N ILE A 35 8.47 7.05 -26.47
CA ILE A 35 7.76 8.16 -25.85
C ILE A 35 8.19 8.32 -24.40
N TYR A 36 8.59 9.55 -24.04
CA TYR A 36 8.85 9.97 -22.66
C TYR A 36 7.79 10.97 -22.21
N MET A 37 7.25 10.80 -21.01
CA MET A 37 6.28 11.74 -20.44
C MET A 37 6.98 12.57 -19.36
N ASP A 38 7.25 13.82 -19.71
CA ASP A 38 7.92 14.79 -18.87
C ASP A 38 6.92 15.37 -17.85
N THR A 39 7.15 15.10 -16.56
CA THR A 39 6.31 15.64 -15.50
C THR A 39 6.82 16.99 -14.99
N GLY A 40 7.99 17.44 -15.43
CA GLY A 40 8.66 18.62 -14.89
C GLY A 40 9.25 18.42 -13.49
N ALA A 41 9.11 17.22 -12.92
CA ALA A 41 9.51 16.89 -11.54
C ALA A 41 10.42 15.66 -11.47
N GLU A 42 11.10 15.32 -12.55
CA GLU A 42 12.21 14.37 -12.51
C GLU A 42 13.47 15.04 -11.96
N HIS A 43 14.36 14.23 -11.40
CA HIS A 43 15.64 14.68 -10.90
C HIS A 43 16.49 15.21 -12.07
N LYS A 44 17.29 16.28 -11.84
CA LYS A 44 18.14 16.87 -12.89
C LYS A 44 19.02 15.83 -13.60
N GLY A 45 19.65 14.93 -12.83
CA GLY A 45 20.45 13.83 -13.38
C GLY A 45 19.64 12.82 -14.22
N THR A 46 18.32 12.69 -14.00
CA THR A 46 17.45 11.89 -14.87
C THR A 46 17.26 12.56 -16.23
N TYR A 47 17.04 13.88 -16.28
CA TYR A 47 16.97 14.61 -17.55
C TYR A 47 18.29 14.58 -18.31
N GLU A 48 19.41 14.76 -17.62
CA GLU A 48 20.74 14.66 -18.23
C GLU A 48 20.97 13.28 -18.83
N PHE A 49 20.58 12.22 -18.12
CA PHE A 49 20.61 10.85 -18.60
C PHE A 49 19.75 10.65 -19.85
N ILE A 50 18.49 11.12 -19.83
CA ILE A 50 17.57 11.01 -20.98
C ILE A 50 18.13 11.72 -22.22
N LYS A 51 18.59 12.98 -22.06
CA LYS A 51 19.16 13.76 -23.17
C LYS A 51 20.42 13.10 -23.72
N LYS A 52 21.29 12.58 -22.85
CA LYS A 52 22.51 11.88 -23.24
C LYS A 52 22.19 10.59 -24.00
N LEU A 53 21.30 9.76 -23.46
CA LEU A 53 20.84 8.52 -24.09
C LEU A 53 20.25 8.79 -25.47
N ALA A 54 19.37 9.78 -25.58
CA ALA A 54 18.73 10.10 -26.84
C ALA A 54 19.71 10.52 -27.94
N ARG A 55 20.75 11.30 -27.56
CA ARG A 55 21.80 11.75 -28.48
C ARG A 55 22.79 10.63 -28.83
N GLU A 56 23.29 9.89 -27.85
CA GLU A 56 24.30 8.85 -28.09
C GLU A 56 23.75 7.67 -28.87
N TRP A 57 22.50 7.27 -28.61
CA TRP A 57 21.85 6.19 -29.34
C TRP A 57 21.14 6.68 -30.60
N SER A 58 21.17 7.98 -30.89
CA SER A 58 20.51 8.59 -32.06
C SER A 58 19.02 8.20 -32.17
N ILE A 59 18.34 8.06 -31.02
CA ILE A 59 16.92 7.70 -30.98
C ILE A 59 16.06 8.94 -31.15
N ASN A 60 14.97 8.80 -31.91
CA ASN A 60 13.95 9.83 -31.99
C ASN A 60 13.01 9.71 -30.77
N LEU A 61 13.35 10.38 -29.69
CA LEU A 61 12.56 10.37 -28.46
C LEU A 61 11.47 11.45 -28.49
N ILE A 62 10.22 11.02 -28.52
CA ILE A 62 9.06 11.92 -28.44
C ILE A 62 8.83 12.27 -26.98
N CYS A 63 9.07 13.53 -26.61
CA CYS A 63 8.83 14.02 -25.26
C CYS A 63 7.46 14.69 -25.19
N LEU A 64 6.59 14.22 -24.29
CA LEU A 64 5.25 14.75 -24.09
C LEU A 64 5.14 15.43 -22.73
N ARG A 65 4.44 16.57 -22.69
CA ARG A 65 3.98 17.20 -21.44
C ARG A 65 2.45 17.26 -21.42
N VAL A 66 1.88 17.20 -20.22
CA VAL A 66 0.46 17.49 -20.05
C VAL A 66 0.21 18.97 -20.32
N LYS A 67 -0.86 19.26 -21.06
CA LYS A 67 -1.43 20.60 -21.18
C LYS A 67 -2.76 20.60 -20.44
N VAL A 68 -2.74 21.15 -19.24
CA VAL A 68 -3.90 21.14 -18.34
C VAL A 68 -4.96 22.08 -18.88
N ASN A 69 -6.20 21.59 -18.95
CA ASN A 69 -7.34 22.46 -19.19
C ASN A 69 -7.79 23.04 -17.83
N PRO A 70 -7.81 24.36 -17.59
CA PRO A 70 -8.13 24.92 -16.28
C PRO A 70 -9.54 24.59 -15.80
N GLU A 71 -10.47 24.27 -16.70
CA GLU A 71 -11.84 23.92 -16.34
C GLU A 71 -11.95 22.49 -15.81
N LEU A 72 -12.66 22.35 -14.69
CA LEU A 72 -12.97 21.06 -14.08
C LEU A 72 -13.91 20.24 -14.95
N GLY A 73 -13.66 18.92 -15.02
CA GLY A 73 -14.43 18.01 -15.87
C GLY A 73 -14.07 18.09 -17.37
N LYS A 74 -13.27 19.07 -17.80
CA LYS A 74 -12.72 19.09 -19.15
C LYS A 74 -11.43 18.27 -19.23
N ALA A 75 -11.33 17.45 -20.28
CA ALA A 75 -10.17 16.62 -20.54
C ALA A 75 -8.91 17.47 -20.79
N ASN A 76 -7.79 17.03 -20.21
CA ASN A 76 -6.48 17.61 -20.49
C ASN A 76 -6.01 17.18 -21.89
N SER A 77 -5.09 17.96 -22.48
CA SER A 77 -4.41 17.59 -23.73
C SER A 77 -2.92 17.37 -23.48
N TYR A 78 -2.14 17.28 -24.57
CA TYR A 78 -0.70 17.14 -24.51
C TYR A 78 -0.02 18.20 -25.38
N SER A 79 1.26 18.43 -25.12
CA SER A 79 2.18 19.12 -26.01
C SER A 79 3.41 18.26 -26.26
N VAL A 80 3.89 18.25 -27.50
CA VAL A 80 5.19 17.66 -27.84
C VAL A 80 6.25 18.72 -27.57
N VAL A 81 7.25 18.36 -26.77
CA VAL A 81 8.32 19.27 -26.33
C VAL A 81 9.64 18.82 -26.95
N PRO A 82 10.49 19.74 -27.46
CA PRO A 82 11.82 19.37 -27.92
C PRO A 82 12.65 18.72 -26.80
N LEU A 83 13.50 17.76 -27.17
CA LEU A 83 14.38 17.06 -26.22
C LEU A 83 15.24 18.02 -25.39
N ASP A 84 15.64 19.16 -25.96
CA ASP A 84 16.49 20.12 -25.25
C ASP A 84 15.72 20.93 -24.20
N ASP A 85 14.40 21.02 -24.33
CA ASP A 85 13.53 21.86 -23.50
C ASP A 85 12.93 21.11 -22.30
N ILE A 86 13.04 19.78 -22.23
CA ILE A 86 12.64 19.03 -21.03
C ILE A 86 13.56 19.41 -19.85
N GLY A 87 13.00 19.46 -18.64
CA GLY A 87 13.76 19.85 -17.46
C GLY A 87 12.92 20.02 -16.19
N PRO A 88 13.59 20.17 -15.04
CA PRO A 88 12.95 20.20 -13.71
C PRO A 88 12.33 21.58 -13.40
N ASP A 89 11.41 22.05 -14.24
CA ASP A 89 10.75 23.37 -14.07
C ASP A 89 9.49 23.34 -13.18
N LEU A 90 9.06 22.13 -12.82
CA LEU A 90 7.86 21.83 -12.05
C LEU A 90 6.56 22.43 -12.62
N GLN A 91 6.57 22.95 -13.85
CA GLN A 91 5.41 23.65 -14.41
C GLN A 91 4.20 22.72 -14.61
N PRO A 92 4.34 21.50 -15.14
CA PRO A 92 3.22 20.58 -15.23
C PRO A 92 2.63 20.23 -13.86
N TRP A 93 3.47 20.15 -12.82
CA TRP A 93 3.01 19.94 -11.44
C TRP A 93 2.22 21.12 -10.90
N LYS A 94 2.65 22.36 -11.16
CA LYS A 94 1.89 23.56 -10.78
C LYS A 94 0.49 23.51 -11.40
N ASP A 95 0.41 23.35 -12.72
CA ASP A 95 -0.85 23.35 -13.46
C ASP A 95 -1.80 22.24 -12.98
N VAL A 96 -1.26 21.04 -12.74
CA VAL A 96 -2.06 19.90 -12.27
C VAL A 96 -2.51 20.11 -10.83
N CYS A 97 -1.66 20.66 -9.95
CA CYS A 97 -2.02 20.97 -8.57
C CYS A 97 -3.07 22.10 -8.46
N GLU A 98 -3.01 23.09 -9.35
CA GLU A 98 -4.04 24.14 -9.47
C GLU A 98 -5.40 23.58 -9.88
N LYS A 99 -5.44 22.51 -10.69
CA LYS A 99 -6.70 21.90 -11.12
C LYS A 99 -7.23 20.82 -10.17
N TYR A 100 -6.36 19.97 -9.65
CA TYR A 100 -6.74 18.73 -8.97
C TYR A 100 -6.33 18.68 -7.49
N GLY A 101 -5.60 19.68 -6.99
CA GLY A 101 -4.97 19.62 -5.67
C GLY A 101 -3.71 18.75 -5.72
N THR A 102 -3.20 18.30 -4.57
CA THR A 102 -1.98 17.46 -4.51
C THR A 102 -2.28 15.96 -4.61
N PRO A 103 -1.37 15.15 -5.16
CA PRO A 103 -1.59 13.71 -5.21
C PRO A 103 -1.25 13.07 -3.86
N TYR A 104 -1.80 11.89 -3.63
CA TYR A 104 -1.56 11.10 -2.42
C TYR A 104 -1.51 9.63 -2.78
N VAL A 105 -1.08 8.79 -1.84
CA VAL A 105 -0.78 7.36 -2.08
C VAL A 105 -1.90 6.62 -2.82
N HIS A 106 -3.17 6.86 -2.47
CA HIS A 106 -4.32 6.21 -3.12
C HIS A 106 -4.90 7.01 -4.29
N GLY A 107 -4.66 8.32 -4.35
CA GLY A 107 -5.04 9.20 -5.46
C GLY A 107 -3.84 9.67 -6.25
N ALA A 108 -3.11 8.72 -6.86
CA ALA A 108 -1.89 8.99 -7.63
C ALA A 108 -2.19 9.59 -9.02
N PHE A 109 -2.99 10.67 -9.07
CA PHE A 109 -3.39 11.30 -10.33
C PHE A 109 -2.18 11.76 -11.14
N CYS A 110 -1.01 11.98 -10.53
CA CYS A 110 0.21 12.33 -11.27
C CYS A 110 0.54 11.27 -12.33
N THR A 111 0.35 9.98 -12.03
CA THR A 111 0.55 8.89 -13.00
C THR A 111 -0.56 8.88 -14.05
N ARG A 112 -1.82 9.00 -13.63
CA ARG A 112 -2.96 9.00 -14.55
C ARG A 112 -2.90 10.19 -15.52
N THR A 113 -2.84 11.39 -14.98
CA THR A 113 -2.98 12.65 -15.72
C THR A 113 -1.72 13.05 -16.48
N MET A 114 -0.54 12.95 -15.88
CA MET A 114 0.70 13.42 -16.54
C MET A 114 1.36 12.35 -17.40
N LYS A 115 1.01 11.07 -17.19
CA LYS A 115 1.61 9.95 -17.94
C LYS A 115 0.58 9.21 -18.81
N MET A 116 -0.41 8.55 -18.21
CA MET A 116 -1.34 7.68 -18.94
C MET A 116 -2.21 8.43 -19.95
N GLU A 117 -2.96 9.44 -19.50
CA GLU A 117 -3.87 10.21 -20.36
C GLU A 117 -3.13 10.88 -21.51
N VAL A 118 -1.93 11.42 -21.24
CA VAL A 118 -1.07 12.06 -22.24
C VAL A 118 -0.56 11.06 -23.26
N PHE A 119 -0.04 9.91 -22.80
CA PHE A 119 0.48 8.85 -23.65
C PHE A 119 -0.61 8.25 -24.55
N GLU A 120 -1.74 7.83 -23.98
CA GLU A 120 -2.83 7.19 -24.70
C GLU A 120 -3.45 8.14 -25.73
N ARG A 121 -3.61 9.41 -25.38
CA ARG A 121 -4.19 10.40 -26.28
C ARG A 121 -3.26 10.68 -27.46
N PHE A 122 -1.97 10.88 -27.21
CA PHE A 122 -0.98 11.05 -28.29
C PHE A 122 -0.94 9.83 -29.22
N CYS A 123 -0.92 8.62 -28.66
CA CYS A 123 -0.85 7.40 -29.47
C CYS A 123 -2.11 7.20 -30.32
N ARG A 124 -3.28 7.53 -29.78
CA ARG A 124 -4.55 7.48 -30.52
C ARG A 124 -4.60 8.51 -31.66
N ASP A 125 -4.17 9.74 -31.38
CA ASP A 125 -4.17 10.84 -32.35
C ASP A 125 -3.13 10.63 -33.47
N THR A 126 -2.01 9.96 -33.17
CA THR A 126 -0.88 9.78 -34.11
C THR A 126 -0.91 8.44 -34.84
N PHE A 127 -1.14 7.33 -34.12
CA PHE A 127 -1.01 5.97 -34.66
C PHE A 127 -2.36 5.26 -34.84
N GLY A 128 -3.40 5.68 -34.11
CA GLY A 128 -4.68 4.99 -34.07
C GLY A 128 -4.57 3.66 -33.31
N GLN A 129 -4.15 2.60 -33.99
CA GLN A 129 -3.86 1.29 -33.37
C GLN A 129 -2.36 1.17 -33.11
N TYR A 130 -1.98 0.71 -31.92
CA TYR A 130 -0.59 0.57 -31.50
C TYR A 130 -0.45 -0.54 -30.45
N HIS A 131 0.76 -1.06 -30.30
CA HIS A 131 1.12 -2.03 -29.26
C HIS A 131 2.11 -1.38 -28.30
N THR A 132 1.84 -1.42 -27.00
CA THR A 132 2.64 -0.71 -25.99
C THR A 132 3.67 -1.63 -25.33
N TRP A 133 4.87 -1.11 -25.12
CA TRP A 133 5.95 -1.79 -24.41
C TRP A 133 6.32 -1.05 -23.11
N ILE A 134 6.48 -1.80 -22.03
CA ILE A 134 6.76 -1.25 -20.69
C ILE A 134 7.96 -1.95 -20.04
N GLY A 135 8.86 -1.18 -19.43
CA GLY A 135 10.09 -1.66 -18.78
C GLY A 135 9.90 -2.38 -17.44
N ILE A 136 9.06 -3.42 -17.36
CA ILE A 136 8.89 -4.26 -16.16
C ILE A 136 9.69 -5.56 -16.32
N ARG A 137 10.56 -5.85 -15.36
CA ARG A 137 11.48 -7.00 -15.37
C ARG A 137 10.82 -8.33 -14.97
N ALA A 138 11.53 -9.42 -15.19
CA ALA A 138 11.08 -10.77 -14.85
C ALA A 138 10.92 -11.00 -13.32
N ASP A 139 11.76 -10.36 -12.49
CA ASP A 139 11.68 -10.42 -11.01
C ASP A 139 10.48 -9.65 -10.44
N GLU A 140 9.81 -8.81 -11.24
CA GLU A 140 8.67 -7.99 -10.84
C GLU A 140 7.32 -8.69 -11.09
N GLN A 141 7.23 -10.00 -10.84
CA GLN A 141 6.09 -10.86 -11.21
C GLN A 141 4.71 -10.32 -10.79
N ARG A 142 4.62 -9.63 -9.65
CA ARG A 142 3.36 -9.02 -9.15
C ARG A 142 2.83 -7.89 -10.05
N ARG A 143 3.70 -7.30 -10.88
CA ARG A 143 3.39 -6.19 -11.79
C ARG A 143 3.11 -6.65 -13.22
N LEU A 144 3.44 -7.89 -13.57
CA LEU A 144 3.16 -8.51 -14.87
C LEU A 144 1.68 -8.94 -14.92
N LYS A 145 0.78 -7.99 -15.18
CA LYS A 145 -0.64 -8.25 -15.34
C LYS A 145 -0.97 -8.37 -16.84
N PRO A 146 -1.56 -9.49 -17.32
CA PRO A 146 -1.93 -9.62 -18.72
C PRO A 146 -2.89 -8.51 -19.16
N ARG A 147 -2.59 -7.86 -20.28
CA ARG A 147 -3.39 -6.78 -20.86
C ARG A 147 -3.31 -6.80 -22.38
N ASP A 148 -4.44 -6.55 -23.02
CA ASP A 148 -4.51 -6.50 -24.47
C ASP A 148 -3.70 -5.31 -25.01
N GLY A 149 -2.83 -5.57 -25.99
CA GLY A 149 -2.00 -4.55 -26.64
C GLY A 149 -0.87 -3.99 -25.76
N VAL A 150 -0.50 -4.68 -24.67
CA VAL A 150 0.62 -4.30 -23.80
C VAL A 150 1.55 -5.49 -23.61
N SER A 151 2.85 -5.25 -23.80
CA SER A 151 3.93 -6.19 -23.48
C SER A 151 4.94 -5.57 -22.53
N TYR A 152 5.64 -6.43 -21.81
CA TYR A 152 6.63 -6.07 -20.81
C TYR A 152 8.05 -6.44 -21.28
N LEU A 153 9.06 -5.83 -20.69
CA LEU A 153 10.46 -6.25 -20.89
C LEU A 153 10.62 -7.76 -20.57
N ALA A 154 9.93 -8.25 -19.54
CA ALA A 154 9.88 -9.67 -19.17
C ALA A 154 9.43 -10.61 -20.30
N ASP A 155 8.68 -10.11 -21.30
CA ASP A 155 8.22 -10.94 -22.43
C ASP A 155 9.35 -11.21 -23.46
N ILE A 156 10.45 -10.45 -23.39
CA ILE A 156 11.53 -10.48 -24.38
C ILE A 156 12.92 -10.60 -23.75
N SER A 157 13.02 -10.57 -22.43
CA SER A 157 14.26 -10.68 -21.66
C SER A 157 13.95 -11.27 -20.28
N ASP A 158 14.81 -12.16 -19.81
CA ASP A 158 14.80 -12.75 -18.47
C ASP A 158 15.57 -11.91 -17.44
N PHE A 159 16.06 -10.74 -17.81
CA PHE A 159 16.90 -9.90 -16.95
C PHE A 159 16.17 -9.48 -15.68
N GLU A 160 16.83 -9.70 -14.55
CA GLU A 160 16.44 -9.19 -13.24
C GLU A 160 17.18 -7.89 -12.92
N LYS A 161 16.95 -7.34 -11.72
CA LYS A 161 17.59 -6.09 -11.28
C LYS A 161 19.11 -6.11 -11.42
N GLN A 162 19.75 -7.20 -11.02
CA GLN A 162 21.22 -7.28 -11.02
C GLN A 162 21.78 -7.35 -12.43
N ASP A 163 21.13 -8.07 -13.35
CA ASP A 163 21.54 -8.15 -14.75
C ASP A 163 21.47 -6.78 -15.44
N ILE A 164 20.43 -5.99 -15.15
CA ILE A 164 20.33 -4.61 -15.63
C ILE A 164 21.49 -3.76 -15.12
N LEU A 165 21.83 -3.87 -13.83
CA LEU A 165 22.95 -3.12 -13.25
C LEU A 165 24.29 -3.55 -13.85
N ASP A 166 24.49 -4.85 -14.07
CA ASP A 166 25.72 -5.38 -14.64
C ASP A 166 25.86 -4.97 -16.11
N TRP A 167 24.78 -5.00 -16.89
CA TRP A 167 24.77 -4.48 -18.26
C TRP A 167 25.11 -2.99 -18.33
N TRP A 168 24.62 -2.18 -17.38
CA TRP A 168 24.92 -0.74 -17.31
C TRP A 168 26.38 -0.44 -16.94
N LYS A 169 27.09 -1.34 -16.24
CA LYS A 169 28.52 -1.14 -15.92
C LYS A 169 29.41 -1.12 -17.17
N ASP A 170 28.99 -1.81 -18.22
CA ASP A 170 29.73 -1.89 -19.48
C ASP A 170 29.38 -0.74 -20.45
N GLN A 171 28.42 0.13 -20.09
CA GLN A 171 28.01 1.25 -20.94
C GLN A 171 28.94 2.48 -20.77
N PRO A 172 29.10 3.31 -21.81
CA PRO A 172 29.95 4.51 -21.74
C PRO A 172 29.38 5.62 -20.84
N PHE A 173 28.14 5.48 -20.37
CA PHE A 173 27.49 6.35 -19.41
C PHE A 173 26.43 5.58 -18.62
N ASP A 174 25.92 6.17 -17.53
CA ASP A 174 24.90 5.55 -16.69
C ASP A 174 24.01 6.63 -16.04
N LEU A 175 22.87 6.20 -15.48
CA LEU A 175 21.96 7.01 -14.67
C LEU A 175 22.63 7.37 -13.34
N GLY A 176 23.39 8.47 -13.33
CA GLY A 176 24.26 8.91 -12.22
C GLY A 176 23.56 9.43 -10.97
N ILE A 177 22.32 9.02 -10.68
CA ILE A 177 21.61 9.40 -9.46
C ILE A 177 21.63 8.28 -8.42
N PRO A 178 21.81 8.60 -7.12
CA PRO A 178 21.62 7.64 -6.05
C PRO A 178 20.20 7.06 -6.03
N GLU A 179 20.10 5.77 -5.71
CA GLU A 179 18.85 5.00 -5.78
C GLU A 179 17.73 5.52 -4.86
N HIS A 180 18.06 6.14 -3.73
CA HIS A 180 17.06 6.72 -2.82
C HIS A 180 16.43 8.01 -3.35
N LEU A 181 17.12 8.74 -4.22
CA LEU A 181 16.56 9.94 -4.87
C LEU A 181 15.48 9.55 -5.88
N GLY A 182 15.67 8.44 -6.60
CA GLY A 182 14.74 7.99 -7.64
C GLY A 182 14.54 9.02 -8.76
N ASN A 183 13.76 8.66 -9.78
CA ASN A 183 13.57 9.54 -10.94
C ASN A 183 12.70 10.75 -10.58
N CYS A 184 11.45 10.55 -10.14
CA CYS A 184 10.58 11.65 -9.73
C CYS A 184 10.96 12.15 -8.32
N VAL A 185 11.16 13.46 -8.19
CA VAL A 185 11.46 14.12 -6.92
C VAL A 185 10.27 13.93 -5.98
N PHE A 186 10.56 13.55 -4.74
CA PHE A 186 9.57 13.38 -3.67
C PHE A 186 8.30 12.59 -4.05
N CYS A 187 8.44 11.55 -4.89
CA CYS A 187 7.31 10.72 -5.32
C CYS A 187 6.49 10.17 -4.14
N ILE A 188 5.16 10.26 -4.22
CA ILE A 188 4.21 9.73 -3.22
C ILE A 188 4.30 8.22 -2.98
N LYS A 189 4.83 7.46 -3.96
CA LYS A 189 5.03 6.01 -3.83
C LYS A 189 6.30 5.66 -3.06
N LYS A 190 7.21 6.62 -2.86
CA LYS A 190 8.46 6.43 -2.13
C LYS A 190 8.20 6.18 -0.64
N GLY A 191 9.01 5.31 -0.02
CA GLY A 191 8.95 5.07 1.42
C GLY A 191 9.36 6.31 2.22
N ILE A 192 8.80 6.50 3.41
CA ILE A 192 9.02 7.71 4.23
C ILE A 192 10.52 7.96 4.48
N ASN A 193 11.29 6.93 4.83
CA ASN A 193 12.73 7.08 5.10
C ASN A 193 13.50 7.52 3.85
N LYS A 194 13.10 7.06 2.66
CA LYS A 194 13.68 7.49 1.38
C LYS A 194 13.29 8.93 1.04
N VAL A 195 12.06 9.36 1.36
CA VAL A 195 11.63 10.76 1.21
C VAL A 195 12.44 11.66 2.14
N ALA A 196 12.60 11.28 3.41
CA ALA A 196 13.40 12.01 4.39
C ALA A 196 14.87 12.12 3.95
N LEU A 197 15.48 11.01 3.51
CA LEU A 197 16.86 11.02 3.03
C LEU A 197 17.02 11.88 1.77
N ALA A 198 16.08 11.81 0.83
CA ALA A 198 16.10 12.65 -0.36
C ALA A 198 15.95 14.14 -0.02
N ALA A 199 15.09 14.49 0.94
CA ALA A 199 14.91 15.89 1.36
C ALA A 199 16.15 16.43 2.09
N ARG A 200 16.91 15.55 2.74
CA ARG A 200 18.17 15.90 3.39
C ARG A 200 19.32 16.08 2.40
N ASP A 201 19.41 15.19 1.41
CA ASP A 201 20.44 15.27 0.38
C ASP A 201 20.17 16.43 -0.60
N GLU A 202 18.90 16.79 -0.83
CA GLU A 202 18.46 17.85 -1.75
C GLU A 202 17.52 18.87 -1.06
N PRO A 203 18.00 19.68 -0.09
CA PRO A 203 17.16 20.55 0.73
C PRO A 203 16.54 21.72 -0.06
N GLU A 204 17.24 22.26 -1.05
CA GLU A 204 16.71 23.34 -1.90
C GLU A 204 15.54 22.84 -2.75
N LEU A 205 15.70 21.64 -3.33
CA LEU A 205 14.65 20.98 -4.11
C LEU A 205 13.44 20.61 -3.23
N ALA A 206 13.69 20.20 -1.98
CA ALA A 206 12.63 19.93 -1.01
C ALA A 206 11.83 21.20 -0.70
N ALA A 207 12.51 22.33 -0.51
CA ALA A 207 11.88 23.62 -0.28
C ALA A 207 11.07 24.09 -1.51
N GLU A 208 11.62 23.94 -2.71
CA GLU A 208 10.93 24.30 -3.96
C GLU A 208 9.67 23.45 -4.15
N PHE A 209 9.79 22.13 -3.98
CA PHE A 209 8.66 21.22 -4.10
C PHE A 209 7.60 21.49 -3.02
N TRP A 210 8.02 21.76 -1.78
CA TRP A 210 7.10 22.17 -0.70
C TRP A 210 6.31 23.42 -1.06
N ASN A 211 7.02 24.48 -1.48
CA ASN A 211 6.40 25.75 -1.87
C ASN A 211 5.39 25.57 -3.01
N LEU A 212 5.65 24.66 -3.96
CA LEU A 212 4.72 24.32 -5.02
C LEU A 212 3.45 23.67 -4.48
N ILE A 213 3.57 22.61 -3.67
CA ILE A 213 2.41 21.82 -3.23
C ILE A 213 1.59 22.52 -2.14
N THR A 214 2.14 23.56 -1.51
CA THR A 214 1.44 24.41 -0.54
C THR A 214 1.15 25.81 -1.08
N ALA A 215 1.34 26.07 -2.38
CA ALA A 215 1.05 27.38 -2.95
C ALA A 215 -0.44 27.72 -2.79
N PRO A 216 -0.82 29.00 -2.61
CA PRO A 216 -2.23 29.39 -2.52
C PRO A 216 -3.07 29.06 -3.75
N SER A 217 -2.44 28.86 -4.92
CA SER A 217 -3.11 28.46 -6.14
C SER A 217 -3.48 26.97 -6.16
N VAL A 218 -2.90 26.14 -5.29
CA VAL A 218 -3.22 24.71 -5.21
C VAL A 218 -4.68 24.55 -4.77
N ARG A 219 -5.45 23.84 -5.59
CA ARG A 219 -6.87 23.66 -5.33
C ARG A 219 -7.14 22.89 -4.05
N VAL A 220 -7.98 23.44 -3.20
CA VAL A 220 -8.58 22.74 -2.07
C VAL A 220 -9.70 21.83 -2.56
N VAL A 221 -9.57 20.54 -2.27
CA VAL A 221 -10.60 19.55 -2.62
C VAL A 221 -11.47 19.35 -1.39
N GLU A 222 -12.64 19.98 -1.35
CA GLU A 222 -13.55 19.99 -0.18
C GLU A 222 -13.94 18.58 0.30
N ARG A 223 -14.11 17.63 -0.63
CA ARG A 223 -14.43 16.22 -0.31
C ARG A 223 -13.25 15.44 0.27
N ARG A 224 -12.04 16.02 0.29
CA ARG A 224 -10.85 15.35 0.80
C ARG A 224 -10.82 15.52 2.32
N GLN A 225 -10.93 14.40 3.03
CA GLN A 225 -10.87 14.36 4.50
C GLN A 225 -9.50 14.78 5.08
N GLN A 226 -8.45 14.80 4.24
CA GLN A 226 -7.08 15.13 4.64
C GLN A 226 -6.65 16.46 4.03
N GLU A 227 -5.87 17.23 4.77
CA GLU A 227 -5.26 18.45 4.24
C GLU A 227 -4.47 18.17 2.96
N ASN A 228 -4.52 19.10 2.01
CA ASN A 228 -3.81 18.99 0.74
C ASN A 228 -2.29 18.75 0.91
N LYS A 229 -1.67 19.23 1.97
CA LYS A 229 -0.23 18.99 2.17
C LYS A 229 0.12 17.53 2.48
N ILE A 230 -0.86 16.68 2.78
CA ILE A 230 -0.67 15.27 3.15
C ILE A 230 -0.60 14.42 1.88
N MET A 231 0.61 14.05 1.50
CA MET A 231 0.90 13.30 0.27
C MET A 231 1.44 11.88 0.53
N TYR A 232 2.07 11.65 1.69
CA TYR A 232 2.83 10.44 1.98
C TYR A 232 2.11 9.50 2.94
N ARG A 233 2.57 8.24 2.97
CA ARG A 233 2.06 7.18 3.86
C ARG A 233 2.07 7.64 5.33
N GLY A 234 1.14 7.10 6.11
CA GLY A 234 1.03 7.44 7.53
C GLY A 234 0.53 8.86 7.80
N ASN A 235 -0.25 9.43 6.88
CA ASN A 235 -0.83 10.78 7.01
C ASN A 235 0.25 11.89 7.13
N ASN A 236 1.34 11.76 6.36
CA ASN A 236 2.48 12.67 6.43
C ASN A 236 2.50 13.68 5.28
N SER A 237 2.88 14.92 5.60
CA SER A 237 3.29 15.94 4.64
C SER A 237 4.81 15.88 4.41
N LEU A 238 5.32 16.57 3.39
CA LEU A 238 6.79 16.63 3.18
C LEU A 238 7.48 17.23 4.41
N GLU A 239 6.92 18.33 4.93
CA GLU A 239 7.38 18.97 6.16
C GLU A 239 7.35 18.02 7.36
N SER A 240 6.26 17.26 7.57
CA SER A 240 6.18 16.34 8.71
C SER A 240 7.19 15.21 8.58
N VAL A 241 7.46 14.72 7.37
CA VAL A 241 8.54 13.75 7.13
C VAL A 241 9.90 14.36 7.49
N ILE A 242 10.19 15.59 7.07
CA ILE A 242 11.46 16.25 7.40
C ILE A 242 11.59 16.44 8.92
N ALA A 243 10.51 16.84 9.59
CA ALA A 243 10.47 17.04 11.04
C ALA A 243 10.65 15.73 11.83
N ILE A 244 10.04 14.62 11.41
CA ILE A 244 10.18 13.31 12.08
C ILE A 244 11.65 12.87 12.17
N PHE A 245 12.45 13.24 11.17
CA PHE A 245 13.84 12.83 11.06
C PHE A 245 14.85 13.93 11.41
N SER A 246 14.41 15.08 11.94
CA SER A 246 15.28 16.24 12.22
C SER A 246 16.49 15.88 13.09
N ASP A 247 16.27 15.00 14.07
CA ASP A 247 17.27 14.64 15.08
C ASP A 247 18.10 13.39 14.71
N SER A 248 17.76 12.73 13.61
CA SER A 248 18.54 11.59 13.09
C SER A 248 19.72 12.10 12.25
N SER A 249 20.85 11.41 12.21
CA SER A 249 21.91 11.73 11.24
C SER A 249 21.53 11.25 9.83
N ARG A 250 22.23 11.73 8.79
CA ARG A 250 22.04 11.22 7.42
C ARG A 250 22.35 9.72 7.36
N GLU A 251 23.43 9.31 8.02
CA GLU A 251 23.93 7.94 8.09
C GLU A 251 22.90 7.02 8.76
N ASP A 252 22.25 7.48 9.83
CA ASP A 252 21.21 6.72 10.53
C ASP A 252 20.01 6.46 9.61
N ILE A 253 19.52 7.50 8.92
CA ILE A 253 18.41 7.34 7.96
C ILE A 253 18.80 6.36 6.85
N ALA A 254 20.00 6.51 6.28
CA ALA A 254 20.51 5.62 5.24
C ALA A 254 20.65 4.17 5.74
N ALA A 255 21.05 3.96 7.00
CA ALA A 255 21.15 2.64 7.61
C ALA A 255 19.77 1.97 7.76
N THR A 256 18.71 2.72 8.08
CA THR A 256 17.34 2.16 8.13
C THR A 256 16.85 1.63 6.78
N ILE A 257 17.35 2.20 5.68
CA ILE A 257 17.02 1.76 4.31
C ILE A 257 17.77 0.46 3.97
N LYS A 258 18.98 0.26 4.51
CA LYS A 258 19.82 -0.93 4.27
C LYS A 258 19.50 -2.10 5.20
N GLY A 259 19.10 -1.85 6.45
CA GLY A 259 18.93 -2.87 7.50
C GLY A 259 17.59 -3.61 7.49
N GLY A 260 16.58 -3.13 6.75
CA GLY A 260 15.22 -3.69 6.74
C GLY A 260 14.99 -4.92 5.84
N GLY A 261 16.04 -5.66 5.48
CA GLY A 261 16.01 -6.59 4.36
C GLY A 261 16.21 -5.81 3.05
N GLY A 262 17.19 -6.24 2.25
CA GLY A 262 17.66 -5.52 1.07
C GLY A 262 16.52 -5.02 0.20
N TYR A 263 16.68 -3.81 -0.33
CA TYR A 263 15.88 -3.20 -1.39
C TYR A 263 14.63 -4.01 -1.74
N ASP A 264 13.55 -3.82 -0.98
CA ASP A 264 12.25 -4.37 -1.33
C ASP A 264 12.05 -4.10 -2.83
N PRO A 265 11.81 -5.13 -3.67
CA PRO A 265 11.61 -4.95 -5.11
C PRO A 265 10.54 -3.87 -5.38
N ASN A 266 9.51 -3.80 -4.52
CA ASN A 266 8.45 -2.79 -4.59
C ASN A 266 8.85 -1.40 -4.03
N SER A 267 10.04 -1.23 -3.46
CA SER A 267 10.52 0.01 -2.87
C SER A 267 11.25 0.85 -3.91
N CYS A 268 10.47 1.51 -4.76
CA CYS A 268 10.84 2.73 -5.51
C CYS A 268 12.21 2.75 -6.22
N THR A 269 12.71 1.58 -6.64
CA THR A 269 13.63 1.44 -7.80
C THR A 269 12.88 1.48 -9.12
N GLU A 270 11.57 1.37 -9.03
CA GLU A 270 10.68 1.14 -10.12
C GLU A 270 10.03 2.45 -10.54
N SER A 271 10.27 2.87 -11.78
CA SER A 271 9.62 4.05 -12.32
C SER A 271 8.11 3.80 -12.41
N CYS A 272 7.33 4.86 -12.18
CA CYS A 272 5.90 4.82 -12.44
C CYS A 272 5.71 4.77 -13.97
N GLU A 273 5.65 3.56 -14.49
CA GLU A 273 5.40 3.27 -15.90
C GLU A 273 3.98 3.65 -16.28
N ALA A 274 3.80 4.17 -17.51
CA ALA A 274 2.47 4.41 -18.05
C ALA A 274 1.64 3.13 -17.97
N LEU A 275 0.37 3.27 -17.66
CA LEU A 275 -0.67 2.22 -17.65
C LEU A 275 -0.70 1.34 -16.39
N THR A 276 0.32 1.30 -15.54
CA THR A 276 0.33 0.40 -14.37
C THR A 276 -0.73 0.69 -13.28
N CYS A 277 -1.40 1.85 -13.34
CA CYS A 277 -2.44 2.26 -12.39
C CYS A 277 -3.86 2.05 -12.96
N GLU A 278 -4.26 0.80 -13.13
CA GLU A 278 -5.69 0.47 -13.04
C GLU A 278 -5.84 -0.51 -11.88
N LEU A 279 -6.85 -0.24 -11.05
CA LEU A 279 -7.15 -0.80 -9.71
C LEU A 279 -6.65 0.10 -8.57
N ASP A 280 -7.41 1.17 -8.28
CA ASP A 280 -7.69 1.66 -6.91
C ASP A 280 -8.79 2.76 -6.86
N ASP A 281 -9.27 3.29 -8.00
CA ASP A 281 -10.36 4.27 -8.01
C ASP A 281 -11.75 3.59 -8.21
N ASN A 282 -12.52 3.44 -7.13
CA ASN A 282 -13.98 3.27 -7.19
C ASN A 282 -14.63 4.63 -6.87
N PRO A 283 -15.13 5.39 -7.87
CA PRO A 283 -15.66 6.73 -7.65
C PRO A 283 -17.17 6.63 -7.44
N GLU A 284 -17.66 6.61 -6.20
CA GLU A 284 -19.02 7.04 -5.81
C GLU A 284 -19.30 6.63 -4.36
N GLN A 285 -18.96 7.50 -3.40
CA GLN A 285 -19.71 7.63 -2.14
C GLN A 285 -19.71 9.10 -1.72
N GLU A 286 -20.88 9.74 -1.81
CA GLU A 286 -21.17 11.04 -1.22
C GLU A 286 -21.09 10.91 0.32
N ILE A 287 -20.40 11.84 0.98
CA ILE A 287 -20.28 11.87 2.44
C ILE A 287 -20.74 13.26 2.90
N GLU A 288 -21.78 13.27 3.74
CA GLU A 288 -22.28 14.42 4.48
C GLU A 288 -21.29 14.87 5.57
N GLU A 289 -21.25 16.19 5.81
CA GLU A 289 -20.36 16.91 6.73
C GLU A 289 -20.55 16.52 8.22
N PRO A 290 -19.45 16.50 9.01
CA PRO A 290 -19.55 16.78 10.43
C PRO A 290 -18.63 17.91 10.91
N LYS A 291 -19.10 18.53 11.99
CA LYS A 291 -18.61 19.74 12.66
C LYS A 291 -17.33 19.53 13.49
N GLU A 292 -16.64 20.65 13.67
CA GLU A 292 -15.45 20.91 14.49
C GLU A 292 -15.57 20.38 15.93
N GLU A 293 -14.49 19.79 16.47
CA GLU A 293 -13.85 20.30 17.71
C GLU A 293 -12.52 19.57 18.07
N GLU A 294 -11.53 20.43 18.31
CA GLU A 294 -10.42 20.45 19.27
C GLU A 294 -9.52 19.24 19.58
N SER A 295 -8.23 19.55 19.46
CA SER A 295 -7.04 18.77 19.77
C SER A 295 -6.92 18.34 21.23
N GLN A 296 -6.63 17.05 21.47
CA GLN A 296 -5.80 16.66 22.62
C GLN A 296 -4.99 15.36 22.37
N VAL A 297 -3.69 15.50 22.65
CA VAL A 297 -2.60 14.52 22.87
C VAL A 297 -3.03 13.04 22.96
N SER A 298 -2.49 12.17 22.09
CA SER A 298 -2.58 10.71 22.27
C SER A 298 -1.23 10.00 22.19
N ILE A 299 -1.04 9.13 23.19
CA ILE A 299 0.09 8.24 23.43
C ILE A 299 0.11 7.14 22.35
N ARG A 300 1.29 6.84 21.80
CA ARG A 300 1.50 5.81 20.78
C ARG A 300 1.14 4.41 21.31
N THR A 301 0.07 3.81 20.79
CA THR A 301 -0.21 2.36 20.87
C THR A 301 -0.56 1.78 19.49
N GLY A 302 -0.49 0.45 19.37
CA GLY A 302 -0.24 -0.29 18.13
C GLY A 302 -1.33 -0.21 17.04
N TYR A 303 -0.96 -0.75 15.87
CA TYR A 303 -1.78 -0.85 14.64
C TYR A 303 -1.91 0.43 13.78
N GLY A 304 -0.78 1.06 13.45
CA GLY A 304 -0.64 2.26 12.59
C GLY A 304 -0.87 2.06 11.08
N GLY A 305 -1.91 1.34 10.66
CA GLY A 305 -2.21 1.11 9.23
C GLY A 305 -3.69 0.87 8.89
N SER A 306 -4.61 1.01 9.83
CA SER A 306 -6.05 0.84 9.56
C SER A 306 -6.68 2.14 9.08
N HIS A 307 -7.40 2.10 7.95
CA HIS A 307 -8.21 3.23 7.45
C HIS A 307 -9.57 3.34 8.17
N THR A 308 -9.88 2.41 9.08
CA THR A 308 -11.07 2.52 9.93
C THR A 308 -10.91 3.69 10.91
N PRO A 309 -11.95 4.53 11.11
CA PRO A 309 -11.98 5.57 12.14
C PRO A 309 -11.58 5.01 13.51
N ALA A 310 -10.89 5.81 14.33
CA ALA A 310 -10.30 5.34 15.59
C ALA A 310 -11.34 4.70 16.52
N GLU A 311 -12.52 5.31 16.65
CA GLU A 311 -13.64 4.77 17.44
C GLU A 311 -14.19 3.43 16.93
N GLN A 312 -13.93 3.07 15.67
CA GLN A 312 -14.46 1.89 14.99
C GLN A 312 -13.39 0.80 14.80
N ARG A 313 -12.10 1.12 14.96
CA ARG A 313 -10.97 0.21 14.73
C ARG A 313 -11.04 -1.06 15.54
N ASP A 314 -11.57 -0.97 16.74
CA ASP A 314 -11.68 -2.08 17.68
C ASP A 314 -13.10 -2.67 17.73
N LEU A 315 -14.00 -2.23 16.84
CA LEU A 315 -15.39 -2.70 16.76
C LEU A 315 -15.66 -3.71 15.64
N TRP A 316 -14.63 -4.09 14.87
CA TRP A 316 -14.76 -5.08 13.79
C TRP A 316 -15.28 -6.42 14.31
N ARG A 317 -16.31 -6.93 13.66
CA ARG A 317 -16.98 -8.16 14.09
C ARG A 317 -16.36 -9.38 13.41
N THR A 318 -16.17 -10.45 14.17
CA THR A 318 -15.73 -11.75 13.62
C THR A 318 -16.77 -12.31 12.63
N PRO A 319 -16.35 -12.93 11.51
CA PRO A 319 -17.29 -13.60 10.61
C PRO A 319 -18.15 -14.66 11.34
N PRO A 320 -19.49 -14.61 11.25
CA PRO A 320 -20.38 -15.53 11.98
C PRO A 320 -20.11 -17.01 11.68
N ALA A 321 -19.76 -17.34 10.43
CA ALA A 321 -19.40 -18.71 10.07
C ALA A 321 -18.11 -19.19 10.76
N LEU A 322 -17.08 -18.33 10.87
CA LEU A 322 -15.87 -18.67 11.61
C LEU A 322 -16.18 -18.92 13.08
N PHE A 323 -16.95 -18.00 13.69
CA PHE A 323 -17.37 -18.13 15.08
C PHE A 323 -18.17 -19.41 15.31
N ALA A 324 -19.16 -19.72 14.46
CA ALA A 324 -19.99 -20.92 14.60
C ALA A 324 -19.19 -22.23 14.56
N SER A 325 -18.13 -22.30 13.74
CA SER A 325 -17.23 -23.45 13.70
C SER A 325 -16.46 -23.64 14.99
N LEU A 326 -15.93 -22.54 15.55
CA LEU A 326 -15.18 -22.57 16.79
C LEU A 326 -16.12 -22.79 18.00
N ASP A 327 -17.31 -22.21 17.97
CA ASP A 327 -18.34 -22.42 18.99
C ASP A 327 -18.79 -23.89 19.05
N ALA A 328 -18.82 -24.60 17.92
CA ALA A 328 -19.10 -26.04 17.90
C ALA A 328 -18.01 -26.89 18.57
N GLU A 329 -16.77 -26.41 18.63
CA GLU A 329 -15.66 -27.09 19.32
C GLU A 329 -15.58 -26.69 20.80
N PHE A 330 -15.69 -25.39 21.09
CA PHE A 330 -15.39 -24.82 22.40
C PHE A 330 -16.62 -24.50 23.24
N CYS A 331 -17.82 -24.44 22.63
CA CYS A 331 -19.08 -24.09 23.28
C CYS A 331 -18.97 -22.79 24.09
N PHE A 332 -18.78 -21.66 23.39
CA PHE A 332 -18.47 -20.38 24.04
C PHE A 332 -19.65 -19.91 24.90
N GLN A 333 -19.37 -19.56 26.16
CA GLN A 333 -20.39 -19.06 27.08
C GLN A 333 -20.38 -17.53 27.19
N LEU A 334 -19.25 -16.90 26.84
CA LEU A 334 -19.01 -15.48 26.97
C LEU A 334 -18.23 -14.95 25.76
N ASP A 335 -18.61 -13.77 25.27
CA ASP A 335 -17.81 -12.95 24.36
C ASP A 335 -17.11 -11.85 25.17
N ALA A 336 -15.81 -12.04 25.43
CA ALA A 336 -15.10 -11.31 26.47
C ALA A 336 -14.65 -9.90 26.04
N ALA A 337 -14.82 -9.51 24.78
CA ALA A 337 -14.57 -8.14 24.32
C ALA A 337 -15.50 -7.81 23.13
N ALA A 338 -16.71 -7.32 23.43
CA ALA A 338 -17.70 -7.01 22.42
C ALA A 338 -18.61 -5.85 22.81
N ALA A 339 -19.14 -5.15 21.81
CA ALA A 339 -20.24 -4.21 21.93
C ALA A 339 -21.59 -4.91 21.65
N PRO A 340 -22.73 -4.34 22.09
CA PRO A 340 -24.04 -4.94 21.87
C PRO A 340 -24.36 -5.27 20.41
N HIS A 341 -23.84 -4.49 19.46
CA HIS A 341 -24.10 -4.66 18.02
C HIS A 341 -23.17 -5.68 17.34
N ASN A 342 -22.04 -6.04 17.95
CA ASN A 342 -21.07 -6.97 17.36
C ASN A 342 -20.91 -8.30 18.14
N ALA A 343 -21.50 -8.42 19.33
CA ALA A 343 -21.46 -9.62 20.14
C ALA A 343 -21.90 -10.90 19.39
N LEU A 344 -21.25 -12.00 19.72
CA LEU A 344 -21.51 -13.33 19.15
C LEU A 344 -22.07 -14.32 20.18
N CYS A 345 -21.87 -14.04 21.47
CA CYS A 345 -22.47 -14.78 22.57
C CYS A 345 -23.64 -14.01 23.19
N ARG A 346 -24.55 -14.73 23.86
CA ARG A 346 -25.66 -14.12 24.63
C ARG A 346 -25.14 -13.25 25.79
N ARG A 347 -24.05 -13.67 26.42
CA ARG A 347 -23.34 -12.93 27.46
C ARG A 347 -22.09 -12.33 26.83
N PHE A 348 -21.85 -11.05 27.06
CA PHE A 348 -20.68 -10.35 26.55
C PHE A 348 -20.24 -9.25 27.51
N ILE A 349 -18.96 -8.86 27.45
CA ILE A 349 -18.38 -7.77 28.23
C ILE A 349 -18.08 -6.57 27.31
N THR A 350 -18.65 -5.41 27.64
CA THR A 350 -18.44 -4.16 26.89
C THR A 350 -17.17 -3.43 27.27
N ALA A 351 -16.79 -2.44 26.46
CA ALA A 351 -15.65 -1.58 26.75
C ALA A 351 -15.80 -0.86 28.09
N GLU A 352 -17.01 -0.41 28.44
CA GLU A 352 -17.32 0.27 29.70
C GLU A 352 -17.21 -0.66 30.90
N GLN A 353 -17.55 -1.94 30.73
CA GLN A 353 -17.41 -2.96 31.76
C GLN A 353 -15.95 -3.39 31.97
N ASN A 354 -15.07 -3.11 30.99
CA ASN A 354 -13.64 -3.41 31.02
C ASN A 354 -13.34 -4.88 31.35
N THR A 355 -13.08 -5.68 30.32
CA THR A 355 -12.74 -7.11 30.49
C THR A 355 -11.50 -7.36 31.33
N LEU A 356 -10.57 -6.40 31.41
CA LEU A 356 -9.34 -6.57 32.19
C LEU A 356 -9.61 -6.56 33.70
N GLU A 357 -10.71 -5.91 34.12
CA GLU A 357 -11.13 -5.78 35.52
C GLU A 357 -12.31 -6.70 35.87
N THR A 358 -13.13 -7.06 34.88
CA THR A 358 -14.29 -7.95 35.09
C THR A 358 -13.87 -9.41 35.30
N SER A 359 -14.50 -10.07 36.28
CA SER A 359 -14.37 -11.52 36.52
C SER A 359 -15.13 -12.30 35.45
N TRP A 360 -14.44 -13.14 34.68
CA TRP A 360 -15.11 -13.98 33.66
C TRP A 360 -15.96 -15.09 34.28
N ALA A 361 -15.62 -15.55 35.49
CA ALA A 361 -16.38 -16.57 36.22
C ALA A 361 -17.84 -16.18 36.49
N ASP A 362 -18.15 -14.88 36.56
CA ASP A 362 -19.51 -14.39 36.81
C ASP A 362 -20.42 -14.58 35.58
N TYR A 363 -19.84 -14.81 34.41
CA TYR A 363 -20.53 -14.91 33.13
C TYR A 363 -20.58 -16.34 32.57
N LEU A 364 -19.91 -17.32 33.18
CA LEU A 364 -19.88 -18.69 32.67
C LEU A 364 -19.76 -19.72 33.80
N ASN A 365 -20.20 -20.95 33.52
CA ASN A 365 -19.96 -22.06 34.42
C ASN A 365 -18.51 -22.54 34.25
N VAL A 366 -17.77 -22.61 35.35
CA VAL A 366 -16.37 -23.08 35.37
C VAL A 366 -16.35 -24.62 35.56
N PRO A 367 -15.61 -25.39 34.73
CA PRO A 367 -14.80 -24.94 33.61
C PRO A 367 -15.65 -24.58 32.37
N GLY A 368 -15.21 -23.57 31.63
CA GLY A 368 -15.88 -23.11 30.40
C GLY A 368 -14.95 -22.30 29.51
N TYR A 369 -15.44 -21.92 28.33
CA TYR A 369 -14.65 -21.18 27.33
C TYR A 369 -15.24 -19.79 27.04
N VAL A 370 -14.33 -18.84 26.84
CA VAL A 370 -14.62 -17.50 26.34
C VAL A 370 -14.14 -17.35 24.91
N TRP A 371 -14.93 -16.66 24.10
CA TRP A 371 -14.49 -16.10 22.83
C TRP A 371 -13.86 -14.73 23.08
N LEU A 372 -12.74 -14.44 22.43
CA LEU A 372 -12.05 -13.17 22.57
C LEU A 372 -11.51 -12.67 21.23
N ASN A 373 -12.17 -11.65 20.68
CA ASN A 373 -11.67 -10.85 19.57
C ASN A 373 -11.28 -9.48 20.14
N PRO A 374 -10.06 -9.32 20.70
CA PRO A 374 -9.70 -8.12 21.46
C PRO A 374 -9.56 -6.89 20.54
N PRO A 375 -9.56 -5.68 21.11
CA PRO A 375 -9.02 -4.49 20.46
C PRO A 375 -7.61 -4.76 19.90
N TYR A 376 -7.42 -4.60 18.59
CA TYR A 376 -6.12 -4.84 17.96
C TYR A 376 -5.15 -3.68 18.19
N SER A 377 -5.66 -2.54 18.64
CA SER A 377 -4.86 -1.39 19.07
C SER A 377 -3.96 -1.71 20.28
N ASP A 378 -4.39 -2.59 21.19
CA ASP A 378 -3.62 -3.00 22.36
C ASP A 378 -3.94 -4.44 22.82
N ILE A 379 -3.28 -5.42 22.20
CA ILE A 379 -3.54 -6.86 22.43
C ILE A 379 -2.90 -7.37 23.74
N MET A 380 -1.77 -6.80 24.17
CA MET A 380 -0.94 -7.33 25.26
C MET A 380 -1.71 -7.51 26.59
N PRO A 381 -2.54 -6.56 27.06
CA PRO A 381 -3.29 -6.73 28.30
C PRO A 381 -4.27 -7.92 28.25
N PHE A 382 -4.88 -8.16 27.10
CA PHE A 382 -5.84 -9.24 26.90
C PHE A 382 -5.15 -10.62 26.91
N VAL A 383 -3.93 -10.71 26.39
CA VAL A 383 -3.08 -11.91 26.51
C VAL A 383 -2.81 -12.23 27.97
N LYS A 384 -2.41 -11.23 28.77
CA LYS A 384 -2.15 -11.42 30.20
C LYS A 384 -3.41 -11.81 30.96
N LYS A 385 -4.56 -11.20 30.63
CA LYS A 385 -5.86 -11.54 31.21
C LYS A 385 -6.25 -13.00 30.90
N ALA A 386 -6.18 -13.41 29.63
CA ALA A 386 -6.48 -14.80 29.24
C ALA A 386 -5.57 -15.82 29.94
N ALA A 387 -4.28 -15.51 30.06
CA ALA A 387 -3.33 -16.33 30.79
C ALA A 387 -3.69 -16.47 32.28
N ALA A 388 -4.03 -15.36 32.94
CA ALA A 388 -4.44 -15.35 34.35
C ALA A 388 -5.73 -16.14 34.59
N GLU A 389 -6.75 -15.96 33.74
CA GLU A 389 -8.04 -16.64 33.85
C GLU A 389 -7.92 -18.16 33.57
N SER A 390 -6.96 -18.57 32.74
CA SER A 390 -6.70 -20.00 32.49
C SER A 390 -6.31 -20.80 33.73
N ILE A 391 -5.66 -20.14 34.71
CA ILE A 391 -5.30 -20.75 36.00
C ILE A 391 -6.56 -21.09 36.81
N ASN A 392 -7.65 -20.33 36.60
CA ASN A 392 -8.95 -20.52 37.26
C ASN A 392 -9.88 -21.46 36.48
N GLN A 393 -9.32 -22.32 35.61
CA GLN A 393 -10.07 -23.23 34.74
C GLN A 393 -11.04 -22.52 33.78
N ILE A 394 -10.72 -21.30 33.36
CA ILE A 394 -11.47 -20.59 32.32
C ILE A 394 -10.64 -20.60 31.04
N GLY A 395 -11.10 -21.35 30.04
CA GLY A 395 -10.45 -21.39 28.73
C GLY A 395 -10.75 -20.14 27.91
N ALA A 396 -9.82 -19.76 27.04
CA ALA A 396 -9.97 -18.61 26.15
C ALA A 396 -9.51 -18.97 24.73
N VAL A 397 -10.31 -18.62 23.74
CA VAL A 397 -9.93 -18.67 22.32
C VAL A 397 -9.84 -17.25 21.82
N MET A 398 -8.61 -16.80 21.58
CA MET A 398 -8.30 -15.44 21.17
C MET A 398 -7.97 -15.37 19.68
N LEU A 399 -8.69 -14.56 18.93
CA LEU A 399 -8.42 -14.29 17.51
C LEU A 399 -7.53 -13.05 17.39
N VAL A 400 -6.35 -13.22 16.79
CA VAL A 400 -5.37 -12.13 16.63
C VAL A 400 -4.70 -12.18 15.25
N PRO A 401 -4.01 -11.12 14.83
CA PRO A 401 -3.19 -11.14 13.62
C PRO A 401 -2.09 -12.20 13.69
N ALA A 402 -1.78 -12.84 12.57
CA ALA A 402 -0.71 -13.81 12.46
C ALA A 402 0.67 -13.13 12.45
N ASP A 403 1.05 -12.48 13.54
CA ASP A 403 2.34 -11.79 13.70
C ASP A 403 3.13 -12.44 14.84
N THR A 404 4.15 -13.20 14.47
CA THR A 404 5.01 -13.91 15.43
C THR A 404 6.21 -13.07 15.87
N SER A 405 6.37 -11.85 15.35
CA SER A 405 7.54 -10.99 15.61
C SER A 405 7.35 -10.02 16.78
N VAL A 406 6.14 -9.93 17.30
CA VAL A 406 5.69 -8.91 18.27
C VAL A 406 5.73 -9.41 19.71
N GLY A 407 5.89 -8.46 20.66
CA GLY A 407 6.04 -8.77 22.08
C GLY A 407 4.87 -9.54 22.69
N TRP A 408 3.62 -9.23 22.31
CA TRP A 408 2.44 -9.93 22.85
C TRP A 408 2.38 -11.39 22.39
N PHE A 409 2.94 -11.72 21.23
CA PHE A 409 2.96 -13.11 20.76
C PHE A 409 3.94 -13.94 21.59
N LYS A 410 5.12 -13.38 21.88
CA LYS A 410 6.08 -14.01 22.79
C LYS A 410 5.48 -14.24 24.17
N GLU A 411 4.82 -13.22 24.74
CA GLU A 411 4.10 -13.34 26.03
C GLU A 411 3.04 -14.46 25.99
N ALA A 412 2.26 -14.53 24.90
CA ALA A 412 1.17 -15.47 24.78
C ALA A 412 1.64 -16.94 24.81
N ILE A 413 2.69 -17.28 24.04
CA ILE A 413 3.15 -18.68 23.90
C ILE A 413 3.79 -19.24 25.18
N GLU A 414 4.17 -18.38 26.13
CA GLU A 414 4.66 -18.76 27.45
C GLU A 414 3.58 -19.44 28.31
N SER A 415 2.29 -19.20 28.02
CA SER A 415 1.17 -19.75 28.79
C SER A 415 0.09 -20.45 27.96
N ALA A 416 -0.08 -20.10 26.67
CA ALA A 416 -1.09 -20.67 25.80
C ALA A 416 -0.96 -22.19 25.62
N SER A 417 -2.07 -22.92 25.58
CA SER A 417 -2.05 -24.37 25.34
C SER A 417 -1.80 -24.70 23.88
N GLU A 418 -2.35 -23.88 22.97
CA GLU A 418 -2.32 -24.15 21.53
C GLU A 418 -2.35 -22.85 20.72
N VAL A 419 -1.65 -22.83 19.59
CA VAL A 419 -1.73 -21.77 18.56
C VAL A 419 -2.11 -22.43 17.23
N ARG A 420 -3.16 -21.91 16.59
CA ARG A 420 -3.61 -22.36 15.26
C ARG A 420 -3.44 -21.24 14.23
N PHE A 421 -2.56 -21.43 13.26
CA PHE A 421 -2.46 -20.52 12.12
C PHE A 421 -3.57 -20.79 11.11
N ILE A 422 -4.30 -19.74 10.72
CA ILE A 422 -5.33 -19.85 9.70
C ILE A 422 -4.67 -19.73 8.31
N THR A 423 -4.77 -20.80 7.51
CA THR A 423 -4.18 -20.92 6.17
C THR A 423 -5.23 -20.76 5.07
N ALA A 424 -4.85 -20.83 3.79
CA ALA A 424 -5.74 -20.60 2.63
C ALA A 424 -6.37 -19.18 2.59
N GLY A 425 -5.59 -18.19 3.02
CA GLY A 425 -5.88 -16.76 2.85
C GLY A 425 -6.48 -16.08 4.08
N ARG A 426 -7.04 -14.87 3.89
CA ARG A 426 -7.31 -13.91 4.97
C ARG A 426 -8.78 -13.86 5.35
N LEU A 427 -9.06 -13.74 6.65
CA LEU A 427 -10.43 -13.57 7.16
C LEU A 427 -11.01 -12.22 6.73
N ALA A 428 -12.27 -12.24 6.28
CA ALA A 428 -13.04 -11.05 5.89
C ALA A 428 -13.96 -10.61 7.04
N PHE A 429 -13.44 -9.81 7.96
CA PHE A 429 -14.19 -9.29 9.11
C PHE A 429 -15.39 -8.43 8.67
N ILE A 430 -16.40 -8.32 9.53
CA ILE A 430 -17.59 -7.52 9.29
C ILE A 430 -17.35 -6.10 9.81
N ASN A 431 -17.54 -5.12 8.93
CA ASN A 431 -17.37 -3.72 9.25
C ASN A 431 -18.49 -3.25 10.21
N PRO A 432 -18.15 -2.54 11.29
CA PRO A 432 -19.12 -2.15 12.33
C PRO A 432 -20.18 -1.16 11.86
N VAL A 433 -19.90 -0.38 10.81
CA VAL A 433 -20.83 0.61 10.25
C VAL A 433 -21.69 0.00 9.16
N THR A 434 -21.06 -0.66 8.18
CA THR A 434 -21.78 -1.15 7.00
C THR A 434 -22.42 -2.52 7.20
N GLY A 435 -22.01 -3.27 8.22
CA GLY A 435 -22.47 -4.63 8.48
C GLY A 435 -22.03 -5.65 7.42
N LYS A 436 -21.18 -5.26 6.47
CA LYS A 436 -20.70 -6.11 5.37
C LYS A 436 -19.32 -6.68 5.66
N SER A 437 -19.07 -7.89 5.17
CA SER A 437 -17.72 -8.48 5.15
C SER A 437 -16.80 -7.69 4.25
N VAL A 438 -15.60 -7.36 4.74
CA VAL A 438 -14.59 -6.63 3.99
C VAL A 438 -13.40 -7.54 3.66
N SER A 439 -13.11 -7.69 2.37
CA SER A 439 -11.92 -8.36 1.86
C SER A 439 -10.71 -7.41 1.84
N GLY A 440 -9.49 -7.96 1.89
CA GLY A 440 -8.27 -7.16 1.77
C GLY A 440 -7.54 -6.84 3.08
N ASN A 441 -7.88 -7.51 4.19
CA ASN A 441 -7.08 -7.47 5.42
C ASN A 441 -5.59 -7.72 5.08
N ASN A 442 -4.68 -6.89 5.58
CA ASN A 442 -3.27 -6.93 5.18
C ASN A 442 -2.45 -8.01 5.90
N LYS A 443 -2.99 -8.65 6.94
CA LYS A 443 -2.34 -9.74 7.68
C LYS A 443 -3.19 -11.00 7.72
N GLY A 444 -2.53 -12.15 7.81
CA GLY A 444 -3.19 -13.41 8.17
C GLY A 444 -3.70 -13.35 9.62
N SER A 445 -4.42 -14.39 10.04
CA SER A 445 -4.96 -14.50 11.39
C SER A 445 -4.50 -15.80 12.05
N MET A 446 -4.42 -15.80 13.37
CA MET A 446 -4.19 -16.98 14.17
C MET A 446 -5.14 -17.02 15.36
N LEU A 447 -5.36 -18.21 15.89
CA LEU A 447 -6.04 -18.42 17.16
C LEU A 447 -5.00 -18.76 18.21
N ILE A 448 -5.04 -18.08 19.35
CA ILE A 448 -4.29 -18.45 20.55
C ILE A 448 -5.27 -19.00 21.57
N ILE A 449 -5.01 -20.19 22.07
CA ILE A 449 -5.97 -20.98 22.84
C ILE A 449 -5.35 -21.33 24.18
N TRP A 450 -5.98 -20.85 25.25
CA TRP A 450 -5.77 -21.32 26.60
C TRP A 450 -6.86 -22.33 26.92
N ARG A 451 -6.48 -23.57 27.22
CA ARG A 451 -7.42 -24.58 27.72
C ARG A 451 -7.55 -24.44 29.24
N PRO A 452 -8.70 -24.78 29.83
CA PRO A 452 -8.95 -24.68 31.28
C PRO A 452 -8.23 -25.78 32.09
N TYR A 453 -7.33 -26.52 31.45
CA TYR A 453 -6.63 -27.67 31.99
C TYR A 453 -5.12 -27.50 31.82
N PRO A 454 -4.30 -28.13 32.69
CA PRO A 454 -2.86 -28.04 32.60
C PRO A 454 -2.32 -28.42 31.21
N ARG A 455 -1.33 -27.67 30.72
CA ARG A 455 -0.58 -27.96 29.50
C ARG A 455 0.81 -28.51 29.82
N THR A 456 1.37 -29.31 28.92
CA THR A 456 2.80 -29.69 28.96
C THR A 456 3.68 -28.75 28.14
N HIS A 457 3.17 -28.27 27.01
CA HIS A 457 3.84 -27.36 26.09
C HIS A 457 2.79 -26.61 25.24
N CYS A 458 3.22 -25.60 24.48
CA CYS A 458 2.36 -24.94 23.48
C CYS A 458 2.34 -25.78 22.22
N HIS A 459 1.17 -26.26 21.78
CA HIS A 459 1.03 -26.96 20.50
C HIS A 459 0.82 -25.96 19.35
N PHE A 460 1.52 -26.14 18.23
CA PHE A 460 1.33 -25.32 17.03
C PHE A 460 0.70 -26.16 15.92
N ALA A 461 -0.38 -25.67 15.33
CA ALA A 461 -1.08 -26.32 14.23
C ALA A 461 -1.51 -25.30 13.16
N THR A 462 -1.99 -25.82 12.04
CA THR A 462 -2.67 -25.04 11.00
C THR A 462 -4.14 -25.46 10.91
N VAL A 463 -4.99 -24.53 10.50
CA VAL A 463 -6.39 -24.78 10.17
C VAL A 463 -6.73 -24.08 8.85
N ASP A 464 -7.41 -24.80 7.96
CA ASP A 464 -7.80 -24.24 6.67
C ASP A 464 -8.98 -23.27 6.84
N ARG A 465 -8.84 -22.05 6.30
CA ARG A 465 -9.86 -21.00 6.41
C ARG A 465 -11.15 -21.38 5.71
N ASP A 466 -11.07 -21.95 4.51
CA ASP A 466 -12.25 -22.22 3.71
C ASP A 466 -13.02 -23.43 4.28
N GLU A 467 -12.31 -24.42 4.84
CA GLU A 467 -12.94 -25.52 5.58
C GLU A 467 -13.68 -25.03 6.83
N LEU A 468 -13.03 -24.15 7.63
CA LEU A 468 -13.66 -23.54 8.81
C LEU A 468 -14.90 -22.74 8.43
N ILE A 469 -14.83 -21.89 7.40
CA ILE A 469 -15.98 -21.09 6.97
C ILE A 469 -17.10 -21.98 6.41
N ALA A 470 -16.77 -23.00 5.61
CA ALA A 470 -17.75 -23.90 5.03
C ALA A 470 -18.48 -24.75 6.08
N PHE A 471 -17.76 -25.23 7.11
CA PHE A 471 -18.36 -25.97 8.22
C PHE A 471 -19.34 -25.09 9.01
N GLY A 472 -18.94 -23.88 9.35
CA GLY A 472 -19.76 -22.96 10.14
C GLY A 472 -20.97 -22.44 9.39
N ALA A 473 -20.83 -22.17 8.09
CA ALA A 473 -21.96 -21.81 7.23
C ALA A 473 -23.02 -22.92 7.19
N LYS A 474 -22.61 -24.20 7.15
CA LYS A 474 -23.54 -25.34 7.25
C LYS A 474 -24.25 -25.39 8.59
N LEU A 475 -23.57 -25.08 9.70
CA LEU A 475 -24.19 -25.02 11.03
C LEU A 475 -25.22 -23.89 11.14
N LEU A 476 -24.90 -22.71 10.62
CA LEU A 476 -25.81 -21.57 10.61
C LEU A 476 -27.06 -21.85 9.76
N ALA A 477 -26.89 -22.37 8.55
CA ALA A 477 -28.02 -22.74 7.69
C ALA A 477 -28.94 -23.78 8.34
N ARG A 478 -28.39 -24.73 9.11
CA ARG A 478 -29.19 -25.71 9.88
C ARG A 478 -29.96 -25.07 11.02
N ARG A 479 -29.40 -24.05 11.69
CA ARG A 479 -30.07 -23.31 12.78
C ARG A 479 -31.20 -22.41 12.25
N GLU A 480 -31.06 -21.86 11.05
CA GLU A 480 -32.09 -21.04 10.39
C GLU A 480 -33.26 -21.87 9.85
N ALA A 481 -33.01 -23.12 9.48
CA ALA A 481 -34.02 -24.04 8.96
C ALA A 481 -34.79 -24.81 10.07
N ALA A 482 -34.34 -24.73 11.32
CA ALA A 482 -34.94 -25.36 12.50
C ALA A 482 -35.76 -24.34 13.29
#